data_AF-X1FVI2-F1
#
_entry.id   AF-X1FVI2-F1
#
_cell.length_a   1.000
_cell.length_b   1.000
_cell.length_c   1.000
_cell.angle_alpha   90.00
_cell.angle_beta   90.00
_cell.angle_gamma   90.00
#
_symmetry.space_group_name_H-M   'P 1'
#
loop_
_entity.id
_entity.type
_entity.pdbx_description
1 polymer ?
#
loop_
_entity_poly.entity_id
_entity_poly.type
_entity_poly.pdbx_seq_one_letter_code
_entity_poly.pdbx_strand_id
1 'polypeptide(L)' 'INMGAFGGTAEASMSLSTEGLRIDLNNDGAINNKDLSMLAGMWLAADLPMAGDINRDGLVNFSDFAWLAQLWLYEE' A
#
# COMPACT_ATOMS: atom_id res chain seq x y z
N ILE A 1 9.01 9.18 -30.93
CA ILE A 1 8.06 10.15 -30.35
C ILE A 1 8.19 10.09 -28.84
N ASN A 2 8.87 11.11 -28.31
CA ASN A 2 8.99 11.41 -26.90
C ASN A 2 7.56 11.65 -26.38
N MET A 3 7.01 10.72 -25.58
CA MET A 3 5.77 10.99 -24.86
C MET A 3 6.12 12.02 -23.79
N GLY A 4 6.12 13.29 -24.19
CA GLY A 4 6.51 14.40 -23.34
C GLY A 4 5.71 14.37 -22.05
N ALA A 5 6.43 14.13 -20.95
CA ALA A 5 6.30 14.62 -19.57
C ALA A 5 4.93 14.67 -18.85
N PHE A 6 3.80 14.46 -19.52
CA PHE A 6 2.44 14.62 -19.00
C PHE A 6 1.46 13.76 -19.80
N GLY A 7 1.58 12.44 -19.71
CA GLY A 7 0.61 11.51 -20.29
C GLY A 7 -0.79 11.66 -19.69
N GLY A 8 -1.53 12.68 -20.14
CA GLY A 8 -2.99 12.77 -20.13
C GLY A 8 -3.65 12.93 -18.76
N THR A 9 -3.25 13.94 -18.01
CA THR A 9 -3.84 14.41 -16.73
C THR A 9 -5.35 14.12 -16.56
N ALA A 10 -5.70 13.43 -15.49
CA ALA A 10 -6.63 13.99 -14.51
C ALA A 10 -5.73 14.72 -13.45
N GLU A 11 -6.12 15.24 -12.30
CA GLU A 11 -6.41 14.39 -11.15
C GLU A 11 -5.74 12.99 -11.24
N ALA A 12 -4.45 12.92 -11.57
CA ALA A 12 -3.62 11.71 -11.63
C ALA A 12 -3.78 10.90 -10.34
N SER A 13 -4.80 10.04 -10.32
CA SER A 13 -5.32 9.28 -9.18
C SER A 13 -5.17 10.01 -7.84
N MET A 14 -5.87 11.14 -7.64
CA MET A 14 -6.13 11.69 -6.30
C MET A 14 -7.38 11.03 -5.72
N SER A 15 -7.50 9.71 -5.86
CA SER A 15 -8.22 8.95 -4.85
C SER A 15 -7.36 8.99 -3.58
N LEU A 16 -7.88 8.54 -2.46
CA LEU A 16 -7.03 8.00 -1.39
C LEU A 16 -6.02 6.94 -1.91
N SER A 17 -6.14 6.52 -3.17
CA SER A 17 -5.36 5.58 -3.98
C SER A 17 -3.86 5.58 -3.77
N THR A 18 -3.16 6.69 -3.49
CA THR A 18 -1.71 6.54 -3.25
C THR A 18 -1.43 5.80 -1.93
N GLU A 19 -2.29 5.99 -0.92
CA GLU A 19 -2.22 5.22 0.33
C GLU A 19 -2.90 3.85 0.15
N GLY A 20 -4.05 3.81 -0.52
CA GLY A 20 -4.76 2.57 -0.83
C GLY A 20 -3.89 1.56 -1.58
N LEU A 21 -3.22 1.99 -2.65
CA LEU A 21 -2.28 1.18 -3.43
C LEU A 21 -1.03 0.74 -2.65
N ARG A 22 -0.65 1.47 -1.59
CA ARG A 22 0.45 1.05 -0.71
C ARG A 22 0.02 -0.04 0.26
N ILE A 23 -1.25 -0.01 0.67
CA ILE A 23 -1.82 -0.92 1.67
C ILE A 23 -2.38 -2.19 1.00
N ASP A 24 -2.82 -2.10 -0.25
CA ASP A 24 -3.15 -3.24 -1.11
C ASP A 24 -1.87 -4.00 -1.48
N LEU A 25 -1.47 -4.90 -0.59
CA LEU A 25 -0.21 -5.63 -0.67
C LEU A 25 -0.23 -6.68 -1.79
N ASN A 26 -1.41 -7.18 -2.16
CA ASN A 26 -1.56 -8.17 -3.22
C ASN A 26 -1.93 -7.56 -4.58
N ASN A 27 -2.21 -6.25 -4.64
CA ASN A 27 -2.65 -5.49 -5.81
C ASN A 27 -3.93 -6.05 -6.44
N ASP A 28 -4.87 -6.55 -5.63
CA ASP A 28 -6.17 -7.07 -6.09
C ASP A 28 -7.30 -6.03 -6.10
N GLY A 29 -6.98 -4.79 -5.74
CA GLY A 29 -7.89 -3.65 -5.72
C GLY A 29 -8.75 -3.58 -4.47
N ALA A 30 -8.54 -4.46 -3.48
CA ALA A 30 -9.32 -4.51 -2.25
C ALA A 30 -8.44 -4.72 -1.01
N ILE A 31 -8.55 -3.84 -0.02
CA ILE A 31 -7.82 -3.95 1.24
C ILE A 31 -8.60 -4.88 2.18
N ASN A 32 -8.16 -6.13 2.27
CA ASN A 32 -8.89 -7.18 2.97
C ASN A 32 -7.97 -8.16 3.72
N ASN A 33 -8.53 -9.31 4.09
CA ASN A 33 -7.83 -10.33 4.86
C ASN A 33 -6.61 -10.93 4.15
N LYS A 34 -6.52 -10.82 2.83
CA LYS A 34 -5.34 -11.24 2.07
C LYS A 34 -4.16 -10.32 2.35
N ASP A 35 -4.37 -9.00 2.37
CA ASP A 35 -3.32 -8.04 2.72
C ASP A 35 -2.89 -8.21 4.17
N LEU A 36 -3.85 -8.37 5.08
CA LEU A 36 -3.54 -8.66 6.48
C LEU A 36 -2.71 -9.95 6.62
N SER A 37 -3.01 -10.99 5.84
CA SER A 37 -2.24 -12.24 5.84
C SER A 37 -0.82 -12.03 5.32
N MET A 38 -0.63 -11.17 4.31
CA MET A 38 0.70 -10.81 3.80
C MET A 38 1.49 -10.01 4.82
N LEU A 39 0.87 -9.01 5.45
CA LEU A 39 1.47 -8.22 6.53
C LEU A 39 1.91 -9.10 7.70
N ALA A 40 1.04 -10.03 8.13
CA ALA A 40 1.35 -10.98 9.19
C ALA A 40 2.50 -11.94 8.82
N GLY A 41 2.64 -12.29 7.54
CA GLY A 41 3.76 -13.09 7.04
C GLY A 41 5.11 -12.35 7.09
N MET A 42 5.09 -11.03 7.17
CA MET A 42 6.28 -10.16 7.25
C MET A 42 6.49 -9.58 8.66
N TRP A 43 5.74 -10.05 9.66
CA TRP A 43 5.71 -9.45 10.98
C TRP A 43 7.09 -9.41 11.66
N LEU A 44 7.46 -8.23 12.19
CA LEU A 44 8.77 -7.94 12.82
C LEU A 44 9.98 -8.09 11.89
N ALA A 45 9.77 -8.17 10.58
CA ALA A 45 10.86 -8.13 9.63
C ALA A 45 11.43 -6.70 9.51
N ALA A 46 12.74 -6.60 9.35
CA ALA A 46 13.49 -5.33 9.34
C ALA A 46 14.43 -5.21 8.12
N ASP A 47 14.16 -5.98 7.06
CA ASP A 47 14.94 -5.92 5.82
C ASP A 47 14.29 -4.95 4.82
N LEU A 48 15.03 -3.94 4.38
CA LEU A 48 14.53 -2.94 3.42
C LEU A 48 14.92 -3.30 1.98
N PRO A 49 14.03 -3.10 0.97
CA PRO A 49 12.63 -2.71 1.07
C PRO A 49 11.68 -3.92 1.20
N MET A 50 10.68 -3.83 2.08
CA MET A 50 9.63 -4.84 2.27
C MET A 50 8.25 -4.24 1.99
N ALA A 51 7.38 -5.01 1.34
CA ALA A 51 6.03 -4.57 1.04
C ALA A 51 5.19 -4.30 2.31
N GLY A 52 5.46 -5.01 3.41
CA GLY A 52 4.77 -4.83 4.69
C GLY A 52 5.23 -3.60 5.51
N ASP A 53 6.30 -2.92 5.13
CA ASP A 53 6.76 -1.66 5.75
C ASP A 53 6.02 -0.49 5.09
N ILE A 54 4.74 -0.37 5.44
CA ILE A 54 3.77 0.56 4.86
C ILE A 54 4.15 2.01 5.21
N ASN A 55 4.58 2.24 6.45
CA ASN A 55 4.96 3.58 6.92
C ASN A 55 6.42 3.96 6.59
N ARG A 56 7.23 3.01 6.10
CA ARG A 56 8.65 3.17 5.73
C ARG A 56 9.55 3.53 6.91
N ASP A 57 9.25 3.00 8.10
CA ASP A 57 10.07 3.19 9.30
C ASP A 57 11.19 2.14 9.45
N GLY A 58 11.22 1.15 8.56
CA GLY A 58 12.22 0.08 8.55
C GLY A 58 11.88 -1.13 9.40
N LEU A 59 10.65 -1.21 9.94
CA LEU A 59 10.19 -2.35 10.74
C LEU A 59 8.70 -2.61 10.52
N VAL A 60 8.36 -3.81 10.05
CA VAL A 60 6.96 -4.23 9.95
C VAL A 60 6.37 -4.46 11.35
N ASN A 61 5.52 -3.55 11.81
CA ASN A 61 4.98 -3.55 13.16
C ASN A 61 3.53 -3.04 13.24
N PHE A 62 3.05 -2.76 14.46
CA PHE A 62 1.69 -2.30 14.70
C PHE A 62 1.39 -0.94 14.06
N SER A 63 2.41 -0.15 13.74
CA SER A 63 2.28 1.09 12.98
C SER A 63 1.78 0.81 11.57
N ASP A 64 2.31 -0.19 10.88
CA ASP A 64 1.85 -0.62 9.56
C ASP A 64 0.45 -1.21 9.61
N PHE A 65 0.16 -2.01 10.64
CA PHE A 65 -1.20 -2.49 10.89
C PHE A 65 -2.19 -1.34 11.06
N ALA A 66 -1.81 -0.26 11.77
CA ALA A 66 -2.68 0.90 11.96
C ALA A 66 -2.95 1.63 10.64
N TRP A 67 -2.00 1.64 9.69
CA TRP A 67 -2.23 2.12 8.33
C TRP A 67 -3.22 1.24 7.58
N LEU A 68 -3.04 -0.09 7.62
CA LEU A 68 -3.96 -1.04 6.99
C LEU A 68 -5.38 -0.91 7.54
N ALA A 69 -5.52 -0.77 8.86
CA ALA A 69 -6.80 -0.64 9.53
C ALA A 69 -7.56 0.65 9.16
N GLN A 70 -6.87 1.72 8.76
CA GLN A 70 -7.51 2.99 8.36
C GLN A 70 -8.29 2.84 7.05
N LEU A 71 -7.89 1.92 6.18
CA LEU A 71 -8.51 1.67 4.88
C LEU A 71 -9.13 0.26 4.79
N TRP A 72 -9.46 -0.34 5.92
CA TRP A 72 -10.03 -1.69 5.95
C TRP A 72 -11.33 -1.78 5.13
N LEU A 73 -11.40 -2.75 4.22
CA LEU A 73 -12.49 -2.97 3.26
C LEU A 73 -12.68 -1.83 2.24
N TYR A 74 -11.66 -1.01 2.02
CA TYR A 74 -11.61 -0.13 0.86
C TYR A 74 -11.41 -0.94 -0.42
N GLU A 75 -12.10 -0.55 -1.50
CA GLU A 75 -12.03 -1.15 -2.84
C GLU A 75 -12.00 -0.04 -3.91
N GLU A 76 -11.20 -0.23 -4.97
CA GLU A 76 -11.13 0.68 -6.15
C GLU A 76 -12.06 0.29 -7.32
#